data_AF-K9P3T5-F1
#
_entry.id   AF-K9P3T5-F1
#
_cell.length_a   1.000
_cell.length_b   1.000
_cell.length_c   1.000
_cell.angle_alpha   90.00
_cell.angle_beta   90.00
_cell.angle_gamma   90.00
#
_symmetry.space_group_name_H-M   'P 1'
#
loop_
_entity.id
_entity.type
_entity.pdbx_description
1 polymer ?
#
loop_
_entity_poly.entity_id
_entity_poly.type
_entity_poly.pdbx_seq_one_letter_code
_entity_poly.pdbx_strand_id
1 'polypeptide(L)'
;MAAPTPSSSDLARYLEARGEMGKPWVWHLLRLSKLKEAKDTMEPNEYVERLGEAHADLMRLGEFWKGREAEVFGGRYQPSQVIEPLPGSPDDR
;
A
#
# COMPACT_ATOMS: atom_id res chain seq x y z
N MET A 1 -7.92 5.94 32.89
CA MET A 1 -7.39 6.88 31.88
C MET A 1 -6.99 6.04 30.67
N ALA A 2 -7.54 6.32 29.48
CA ALA A 2 -7.12 5.63 28.26
C ALA A 2 -5.67 6.03 27.93
N ALA A 3 -4.84 5.09 27.48
CA ALA A 3 -3.50 5.42 27.01
C ALA A 3 -3.60 6.42 25.83
N PRO A 4 -2.68 7.40 25.71
CA PRO A 4 -2.66 8.30 24.58
C PRO A 4 -2.57 7.48 23.28
N THR A 5 -3.35 7.88 22.27
CA THR A 5 -3.25 7.24 20.95
C THR A 5 -1.85 7.56 20.40
N PRO A 6 -1.06 6.57 19.96
CA PRO A 6 0.27 6.81 19.42
C PRO A 6 0.21 7.66 18.15
N SER A 7 1.21 8.50 17.95
CA SER A 7 1.32 9.37 16.77
C SER A 7 1.78 8.60 15.52
N SER A 8 1.65 9.22 14.36
CA SER A 8 2.22 8.76 13.09
C SER A 8 3.74 8.62 13.17
N SER A 9 4.40 9.45 13.98
CA SER A 9 5.84 9.35 14.25
C SER A 9 6.19 8.14 15.10
N ASP A 10 5.38 7.83 16.12
CA ASP A 10 5.56 6.62 16.94
C ASP A 10 5.33 5.36 16.11
N LEU A 11 4.31 5.38 15.25
CA LEU A 11 4.03 4.31 14.30
C LEU A 11 5.19 4.10 13.31
N ALA A 12 5.77 5.18 12.77
CA ALA A 12 6.92 5.09 11.86
C ALA A 12 8.13 4.44 12.55
N ARG A 13 8.47 4.89 13.76
CA ARG A 13 9.57 4.31 14.56
C ARG A 13 9.33 2.82 14.87
N TYR A 14 8.09 2.46 15.19
CA TYR A 14 7.72 1.07 15.44
C TYR A 14 7.91 0.18 14.20
N LEU A 15 7.51 0.66 13.02
CA LEU A 15 7.64 -0.08 11.76
C LEU A 15 9.09 -0.16 11.28
N GLU A 16 9.87 0.91 11.48
CA GLU A 16 11.30 0.95 11.20
C GLU A 16 12.08 -0.05 12.06
N ALA A 17 11.83 -0.08 13.38
CA ALA A 17 12.46 -1.02 14.30
C ALA A 17 12.19 -2.50 13.94
N ARG A 18 11.13 -2.77 13.17
CA ARG A 18 10.76 -4.11 12.71
C ARG A 18 11.21 -4.41 11.27
N GLY A 19 11.86 -3.47 10.58
CA GLY A 19 12.26 -3.63 9.18
C GLY A 19 11.09 -3.67 8.20
N GLU A 20 9.93 -3.14 8.59
CA GLU A 20 8.69 -3.23 7.82
C GLU A 20 8.57 -2.14 6.74
N MET A 21 9.47 -1.15 6.75
CA MET A 21 9.44 0.02 5.85
C MET A 21 9.57 -0.31 4.36
N GLY A 22 10.04 -1.51 4.01
CA GLY A 22 10.10 -1.99 2.62
C GLY A 22 8.74 -2.35 2.02
N LYS A 23 7.68 -2.45 2.84
CA LYS A 23 6.36 -2.90 2.41
C LYS A 23 5.52 -1.71 1.92
N PRO A 24 4.99 -1.71 0.68
CA PRO A 24 4.23 -0.57 0.16
C PRO A 24 3.03 -0.16 1.04
N TRP A 25 2.34 -1.13 1.65
CA TRP A 25 1.19 -0.85 2.52
C TRP A 25 1.54 -0.14 3.84
N VAL A 26 2.79 -0.25 4.31
CA VAL A 26 3.26 0.48 5.50
C VAL A 26 3.23 1.99 5.25
N TRP A 27 3.59 2.43 4.05
CA TRP A 27 3.52 3.85 3.68
C TRP A 27 2.09 4.38 3.63
N HIS A 28 1.13 3.56 3.17
CA HIS A 28 -0.29 3.92 3.22
C HIS A 28 -0.80 4.04 4.66
N LEU A 29 -0.41 3.12 5.54
CA LEU A 29 -0.77 3.20 6.95
C LEU A 29 -0.25 4.50 7.60
N LEU A 30 0.99 4.90 7.30
CA LEU A 30 1.56 6.16 7.76
C LEU A 30 0.82 7.39 7.21
N ARG A 31 0.43 7.37 5.92
CA ARG A 31 -0.38 8.43 5.30
C ARG A 31 -1.73 8.57 6.01
N LEU A 32 -2.44 7.47 6.26
CA LEU A 32 -3.72 7.48 6.98
C LEU A 32 -3.56 7.98 8.41
N SER A 33 -2.48 7.61 9.11
CA SER A 33 -2.20 8.10 10.46
C SER A 33 -2.00 9.63 10.47
N LYS A 34 -1.25 10.16 9.50
CA LYS A 34 -1.05 11.62 9.37
C LYS A 34 -2.35 12.36 9.04
N LEU A 35 -3.18 11.80 8.16
CA LEU A 35 -4.49 12.37 7.85
C LEU A 35 -5.38 12.42 9.10
N LYS A 36 -5.39 11.35 9.90
CA LYS A 36 -6.15 11.30 11.16
C LYS A 36 -5.69 12.39 12.14
N GLU A 37 -4.39 12.62 12.26
CA GLU A 37 -3.83 13.68 13.12
C GLU A 37 -4.17 15.08 12.62
N ALA A 38 -4.19 15.30 11.31
CA ALA A 38 -4.48 16.59 10.70
C ALA A 38 -5.99 16.90 10.58
N LYS A 39 -6.86 15.95 10.93
CA LYS A 39 -8.32 16.04 10.73
C LYS A 39 -8.92 17.33 11.30
N ASP A 40 -8.52 17.72 12.51
CA ASP A 40 -9.09 18.87 13.20
C ASP A 40 -8.52 20.22 12.70
N THR A 41 -7.46 20.19 11.90
CA THR A 41 -6.80 21.36 11.31
C THR A 41 -7.07 21.52 9.81
N MET A 42 -7.87 20.63 9.22
CA MET A 42 -8.13 20.55 7.79
C MET A 42 -9.59 20.88 7.49
N GLU A 43 -9.84 21.51 6.35
CA GLU A 43 -11.22 21.71 5.89
C GLU A 43 -11.90 20.34 5.68
N PRO A 44 -13.17 20.16 6.12
CA PRO A 44 -13.82 18.85 6.08
C PRO A 44 -13.87 18.23 4.67
N ASN A 45 -14.08 19.06 3.64
CA ASN A 45 -14.11 18.59 2.26
C ASN A 45 -12.73 18.15 1.77
N GLU A 46 -11.67 18.89 2.13
CA GLU A 46 -10.29 18.49 1.84
C GLU A 46 -9.97 17.15 2.52
N TYR A 47 -10.34 16.99 3.80
CA TYR A 47 -10.10 15.73 4.51
C TYR A 47 -10.74 14.52 3.80
N VAL A 48 -11.99 14.66 3.33
CA VAL A 48 -12.69 13.61 2.59
C VAL A 48 -12.01 13.31 1.25
N GLU A 49 -11.60 14.34 0.51
CA GLU A 49 -10.88 14.19 -0.76
C GLU A 49 -9.55 13.44 -0.56
N ARG A 50 -8.73 13.88 0.40
CA ARG A 50 -7.43 13.25 0.72
C ARG A 50 -7.59 11.81 1.19
N LEU A 51 -8.66 11.51 1.93
CA LEU A 51 -8.99 10.16 2.35
C LEU A 51 -9.38 9.28 1.15
N GLY A 52 -10.15 9.83 0.21
CA GLY A 52 -10.51 9.18 -1.04
C GLY A 52 -9.30 8.84 -1.91
N GLU A 53 -8.34 9.77 -2.05
CA GLU A 53 -7.07 9.52 -2.74
C GLU A 53 -6.26 8.40 -2.08
N ALA A 54 -6.11 8.45 -0.75
CA ALA A 54 -5.38 7.43 0.00
C ALA A 54 -6.01 6.04 -0.15
N HIS A 55 -7.34 5.97 -0.19
CA HIS A 55 -8.09 4.74 -0.45
C HIS A 55 -7.88 4.24 -1.89
N ALA A 56 -7.98 5.12 -2.89
CA ALA A 56 -7.75 4.75 -4.29
C ALA A 56 -6.35 4.17 -4.51
N ASP A 57 -5.33 4.77 -3.89
CA ASP A 57 -3.96 4.26 -4.01
C ASP A 57 -3.79 2.90 -3.31
N LEU A 58 -4.45 2.69 -2.16
CA LEU A 58 -4.47 1.39 -1.49
C LEU A 58 -5.13 0.32 -2.36
N MET A 59 -6.24 0.64 -3.05
CA MET A 59 -6.88 -0.29 -3.97
C MET A 59 -5.97 -0.62 -5.17
N ARG A 60 -5.21 0.37 -5.66
CA ARG A 60 -4.24 0.17 -6.74
C ARG A 60 -3.12 -0.81 -6.35
N LEU A 61 -2.71 -0.84 -5.08
CA LEU A 61 -1.80 -1.85 -4.56
C LEU A 61 -2.40 -3.27 -4.58
N GLY A 62 -3.71 -3.39 -4.34
CA GLY A 62 -4.41 -4.68 -4.39
C GLY A 62 -4.33 -5.33 -5.78
N GLU A 63 -4.57 -4.55 -6.84
CA GLU A 63 -4.42 -5.04 -8.23
C GLU A 63 -2.97 -5.41 -8.57
N PHE A 64 -1.99 -4.69 -8.02
CA PHE A 64 -0.57 -4.94 -8.28
C PHE A 64 -0.08 -6.29 -7.71
N TRP A 65 -0.70 -6.80 -6.64
CA TRP A 65 -0.28 -8.08 -6.03
C TRP A 65 -0.94 -9.31 -6.64
N LYS A 66 -1.99 -9.11 -7.45
CA LYS A 66 -2.71 -10.21 -8.10
C LYS A 66 -1.76 -10.99 -9.01
N GLY A 67 -1.50 -12.25 -8.69
CA GLY A 67 -0.53 -13.10 -9.40
C GLY A 67 0.93 -12.89 -9.01
N ARG A 68 1.23 -12.05 -8.01
CA ARG A 68 2.57 -11.81 -7.44
C ARG A 68 2.60 -12.02 -5.92
N GLU A 69 1.60 -12.68 -5.36
CA GLU A 69 1.42 -12.83 -3.91
C GLU A 69 2.61 -13.55 -3.27
N ALA A 70 3.17 -14.57 -3.94
CA ALA A 70 4.34 -15.29 -3.42
C ALA A 70 5.61 -14.43 -3.38
N GLU A 71 5.74 -13.47 -4.30
CA GLU A 71 6.83 -12.50 -4.31
C GLU A 71 6.64 -11.46 -3.20
N VAL A 72 5.44 -10.90 -3.10
CA VAL A 72 5.12 -9.79 -2.21
C VAL A 72 5.04 -10.23 -0.75
N PHE A 73 4.46 -11.40 -0.47
CA PHE A 73 4.27 -11.91 0.90
C PHE A 73 5.28 -12.98 1.29
N GLY A 74 5.87 -13.68 0.33
CA GLY A 74 6.81 -14.80 0.56
C GLY A 74 8.27 -14.48 0.22
N GLY A 75 8.56 -13.31 -0.38
CA GLY A 75 9.92 -12.91 -0.78
C GLY A 75 10.51 -13.75 -1.91
N ARG A 76 9.70 -14.55 -2.61
CA ARG A 76 10.14 -15.40 -3.73
C ARG A 76 9.69 -14.77 -5.03
N TYR A 77 10.62 -14.18 -5.78
CA TYR A 77 10.32 -13.68 -7.12
C TYR A 77 9.63 -14.76 -7.96
N GLN A 78 8.46 -14.42 -8.50
CA GLN A 78 7.71 -15.28 -9.42
C GLN A 78 7.59 -14.51 -10.74
N PRO A 79 8.27 -14.94 -11.82
CA PRO A 79 8.12 -14.29 -13.11
C PRO A 79 6.68 -14.42 -13.59
N SER A 80 6.17 -13.37 -14.24
CA SER A 80 4.82 -13.36 -14.81
C SER A 80 4.64 -14.53 -15.77
N GLN A 81 3.62 -15.36 -15.57
CA GLN A 81 3.25 -16.46 -16.46
C GLN A 81 2.63 -16.00 -17.79
N VAL A 82 2.58 -14.68 -18.05
CA VAL A 82 2.27 -14.15 -19.38
C VAL A 82 3.44 -14.49 -20.29
N ILE A 83 3.39 -15.70 -20.83
CA ILE A 83 4.11 -16.09 -22.03
C ILE A 83 3.41 -15.31 -23.13
N GLU A 84 3.96 -14.18 -23.56
CA GLU A 84 3.64 -13.69 -24.90
C GLU A 84 3.82 -14.89 -25.84
N PRO A 85 2.80 -15.28 -26.64
CA PRO A 85 2.99 -16.35 -27.58
C PRO A 85 4.24 -16.02 -28.41
N LEU A 86 5.15 -16.98 -28.47
CA LEU A 86 6.34 -16.85 -29.32
C LEU A 86 5.86 -16.45 -30.72
N PRO A 87 6.47 -15.43 -31.36
CA PRO A 87 6.08 -15.03 -32.71
C PRO A 87 6.03 -16.25 -33.64
N GLY A 88 4.85 -16.55 -34.18
CA GLY A 88 4.58 -17.75 -34.99
C GLY A 88 3.84 -18.88 -34.26
N SER A 89 3.12 -18.59 -33.17
CA SER A 89 2.28 -19.58 -32.48
C SER A 89 1.04 -19.94 -33.31
N PRO A 90 0.38 -21.09 -33.05
CA PRO A 90 -0.89 -21.43 -33.70
C PRO A 90 -1.99 -20.38 -33.49
N ASP A 91 -1.91 -19.61 -32.40
CA ASP A 91 -2.83 -18.51 -32.08
C ASP A 91 -2.55 -17.24 -32.93
N ASP A 92 -1.45 -17.20 -33.69
CA ASP A 92 -1.10 -16.12 -34.64
C ASP A 92 -1.66 -16.35 -36.06
N ARG A 93 -2.45 -17.41 -36.30
CA ARG A 93 -3.06 -17.74 -37.61
C ARG A 93 -4.53 -17.41 -37.72
#